data_AF-A0A2N3CHD0-F1
#
_entry.id   AF-A0A2N3CHD0-F1
#
_cell.length_a   1.000
_cell.length_b   1.000
_cell.length_c   1.000
_cell.angle_alpha   90.00
_cell.angle_beta   90.00
_cell.angle_gamma   90.00
#
_symmetry.space_group_name_H-M   'P 1'
#
loop_
_entity.id
_entity.type
_entity.pdbx_description
1 polymer ?
#
loop_
_entity_poly.entity_id
_entity_poly.type
_entity_poly.pdbx_seq_one_letter_code
_entity_poly.pdbx_strand_id
1 'polypeptide(L)'
;MSEAQFHTFLTGGLALLIALMTMVAWNLWRMRQEASAGRASALEGVAHELRINLQRMISELSQVAHNPGVGPDVLLPIRSPQLDGVNRSLINTNRNGIAVLGSTYQEMEARKLGLRAVLAQSRTPETELDDAMDAAINGISALYIWEVHKGAVPTDIGRVRSWSVRDWMKAKNFRADAFPGMHLRDEVVERLRLYGVELTPRPLTHTAWEYYSMNYDRHADARGPLGRRRVEKEKPEGKGGLFGFGRKKEEELEEETEVQLADASFNAEHEEQGRYEAEAEAYETAADEGGDFEEAADEEGAPGHETDPQRTN
;
A
#
# COMPACT_ATOMS: atom_id res chain seq x y z
N MET A 1 -32.61 -36.75 -52.68
CA MET A 1 -31.53 -35.77 -52.47
C MET A 1 -30.27 -36.32 -53.07
N SER A 2 -29.50 -35.51 -53.80
CA SER A 2 -28.16 -35.92 -54.25
C SER A 2 -27.18 -35.86 -53.07
N GLU A 3 -26.12 -36.68 -53.08
CA GLU A 3 -25.06 -36.65 -52.05
C GLU A 3 -24.50 -35.24 -51.84
N ALA A 4 -24.36 -34.46 -52.92
CA ALA A 4 -23.92 -33.07 -52.85
C ALA A 4 -24.86 -32.15 -52.04
N GLN A 5 -26.17 -32.40 -52.06
CA GLN A 5 -27.15 -31.65 -51.26
C GLN A 5 -27.09 -32.06 -49.77
N PHE A 6 -26.80 -33.34 -49.50
CA PHE A 6 -26.63 -33.83 -48.14
C PHE A 6 -25.35 -33.29 -47.48
N HIS A 7 -24.24 -33.27 -48.22
CA HIS A 7 -22.98 -32.70 -47.74
C HIS A 7 -23.05 -31.20 -47.52
N THR A 8 -23.74 -30.43 -48.37
CA THR A 8 -23.93 -28.99 -48.17
C THR A 8 -24.87 -28.68 -47.01
N PHE A 9 -25.89 -29.51 -46.77
CA PHE A 9 -26.72 -29.41 -45.57
C PHE A 9 -25.93 -29.70 -44.29
N LEU A 10 -25.08 -30.74 -44.28
CA LEU A 10 -24.21 -31.06 -43.15
C LEU A 10 -23.15 -29.99 -42.87
N THR A 11 -22.43 -29.53 -43.90
CA THR A 11 -21.39 -28.51 -43.73
C THR A 11 -21.98 -27.15 -43.40
N GLY A 12 -23.10 -26.77 -44.02
CA GLY A 12 -23.83 -25.55 -43.70
C GLY A 12 -24.44 -25.58 -42.29
N GLY A 13 -25.05 -26.71 -41.90
CA GLY A 13 -25.58 -26.91 -40.55
C GLY A 13 -24.50 -26.90 -39.48
N LEU A 14 -23.36 -27.57 -39.72
CA LEU A 14 -22.20 -27.54 -38.84
C LEU A 14 -21.62 -26.13 -38.72
N ALA A 15 -21.47 -25.41 -39.84
CA ALA A 15 -20.99 -24.03 -39.83
C ALA A 15 -21.91 -23.10 -39.04
N LEU A 16 -23.24 -23.27 -39.16
CA LEU A 16 -24.21 -22.52 -38.37
C LEU A 16 -24.15 -22.88 -36.88
N LEU A 17 -23.93 -24.15 -36.53
CA LEU A 17 -23.74 -24.55 -35.13
C LEU A 17 -22.46 -23.95 -34.55
N ILE A 18 -21.36 -23.95 -35.30
CA ILE A 18 -20.11 -23.31 -34.88
C ILE A 18 -20.32 -21.81 -34.73
N ALA A 19 -20.98 -21.14 -35.68
CA ALA A 19 -21.30 -19.73 -35.59
C ALA A 19 -22.18 -19.41 -34.37
N LEU A 20 -23.19 -20.23 -34.08
CA LEU A 20 -24.02 -20.08 -32.89
C LEU A 20 -23.19 -20.24 -31.59
N MET A 21 -22.36 -21.28 -31.52
CA MET A 21 -21.51 -21.54 -30.34
C MET A 21 -20.51 -20.41 -30.11
N THR A 22 -19.88 -19.90 -31.17
CA THR A 22 -18.98 -18.75 -31.07
C THR A 22 -19.72 -17.47 -30.65
N MET A 23 -20.93 -17.23 -31.15
CA MET A 23 -21.75 -16.08 -30.74
C MET A 23 -22.17 -16.17 -29.26
N VAL A 24 -22.55 -17.35 -28.79
CA VAL A 24 -22.88 -17.59 -27.37
C VAL A 24 -21.65 -17.41 -26.49
N ALA A 25 -20.50 -18.00 -26.88
CA ALA A 25 -19.25 -17.85 -26.16
C ALA A 25 -18.81 -16.38 -26.08
N TRP A 26 -18.92 -15.63 -27.18
CA TRP A 26 -18.66 -14.19 -27.22
C TRP A 26 -19.56 -13.41 -26.27
N ASN A 27 -20.87 -13.72 -26.25
CA ASN A 27 -21.81 -13.02 -25.38
C ASN A 27 -21.53 -13.31 -23.91
N LEU A 28 -21.25 -14.57 -23.55
CA LEU A 28 -20.87 -14.95 -22.19
C LEU A 28 -19.56 -14.27 -21.75
N TRP A 29 -18.57 -14.22 -22.63
CA TRP A 29 -17.33 -13.50 -22.39
C TRP A 29 -17.58 -12.00 -22.15
N ARG A 30 -18.39 -11.37 -23.00
CA ARG A 30 -18.74 -9.96 -22.88
C ARG A 30 -19.48 -9.67 -21.57
N MET A 31 -20.49 -10.46 -21.22
CA MET A 31 -21.22 -10.32 -19.96
C MET A 31 -20.28 -10.46 -18.75
N ARG A 32 -19.34 -11.41 -18.80
CA ARG A 32 -18.32 -11.57 -17.76
C ARG A 32 -17.43 -10.34 -17.64
N GLN A 33 -17.00 -9.77 -18.77
CA GLN A 33 -16.16 -8.57 -18.81
C GLN A 33 -16.88 -7.34 -18.24
N GLU A 34 -18.12 -7.10 -18.67
CA GLU A 34 -18.97 -6.02 -18.15
C GLU A 34 -19.21 -6.18 -16.64
N ALA A 35 -19.46 -7.41 -16.17
CA ALA A 35 -19.60 -7.69 -14.75
C ALA A 35 -18.30 -7.50 -13.94
N SER A 36 -17.12 -7.80 -14.50
CA SER A 36 -15.84 -7.48 -13.82
C SER A 36 -15.56 -5.98 -13.79
N ALA A 37 -15.84 -5.26 -14.88
CA ALA A 37 -15.64 -3.83 -14.95
C ALA A 37 -16.58 -3.08 -13.99
N GLY A 38 -17.86 -3.46 -13.95
CA GLY A 38 -18.84 -2.91 -13.02
C GLY A 38 -18.43 -3.14 -11.56
N ARG A 39 -17.89 -4.32 -11.24
CA ARG A 39 -17.34 -4.60 -9.90
C ARG A 39 -16.15 -3.71 -9.56
N ALA A 40 -15.16 -3.62 -10.43
CA ALA A 40 -13.99 -2.78 -10.20
C ALA A 40 -14.38 -1.32 -9.94
N SER A 41 -15.29 -0.79 -10.76
CA SER A 41 -15.81 0.58 -10.60
C SER A 41 -16.55 0.78 -9.27
N ALA A 42 -17.37 -0.17 -8.83
CA ALA A 42 -18.06 -0.08 -7.54
C ALA A 42 -17.08 -0.08 -6.36
N LEU A 43 -16.04 -0.91 -6.40
CA LEU A 43 -15.03 -0.99 -5.33
C LEU A 43 -14.13 0.26 -5.29
N GLU A 44 -13.80 0.82 -6.45
CA GLU A 44 -13.14 2.11 -6.55
C GLU A 44 -14.02 3.24 -6.00
N GLY A 45 -15.33 3.19 -6.26
CA GLY A 45 -16.31 4.11 -5.70
C GLY A 45 -16.32 4.12 -4.17
N VAL A 46 -16.24 2.93 -3.53
CA VAL A 46 -16.12 2.81 -2.07
C VAL A 46 -14.82 3.44 -1.56
N ALA A 47 -13.69 3.18 -2.22
CA ALA A 47 -12.41 3.78 -1.85
C ALA A 47 -12.43 5.32 -1.96
N HIS A 48 -13.00 5.81 -3.05
CA HIS A 48 -13.13 7.24 -3.32
C HIS A 48 -14.02 7.93 -2.27
N GLU A 49 -15.14 7.32 -1.93
CA GLU A 49 -16.05 7.80 -0.89
C GLU A 49 -15.35 7.89 0.48
N LEU A 50 -14.68 6.81 0.89
CA LEU A 50 -13.97 6.77 2.17
C LEU A 50 -12.88 7.84 2.22
N ARG A 51 -12.15 8.03 1.12
CA ARG A 51 -11.14 9.09 1.03
C ARG A 51 -11.72 10.48 1.23
N ILE A 52 -12.84 10.81 0.57
CA ILE A 52 -13.52 12.11 0.76
C ILE A 52 -13.97 12.28 2.21
N ASN A 53 -14.58 11.23 2.79
CA ASN A 53 -15.03 11.24 4.17
C ASN A 53 -13.86 11.47 5.15
N LEU A 54 -12.71 10.83 4.92
CA LEU A 54 -11.50 11.01 5.72
C LEU A 54 -10.93 12.41 5.57
N GLN A 55 -10.78 12.93 4.35
CA GLN A 55 -10.29 14.29 4.12
C GLN A 55 -11.16 15.34 4.80
N ARG A 56 -12.49 15.16 4.72
CA ARG A 56 -13.45 15.99 5.44
C ARG A 56 -13.29 15.86 6.95
N MET A 57 -13.24 14.64 7.49
CA MET A 57 -13.08 14.40 8.92
C MET A 57 -11.79 15.03 9.45
N ILE A 58 -10.66 14.86 8.76
CA ILE A 58 -9.38 15.47 9.12
C ILE A 58 -9.49 17.01 9.16
N SER A 59 -10.14 17.62 8.15
CA SER A 59 -10.35 19.08 8.12
C SER A 59 -11.19 19.56 9.30
N GLU A 60 -12.27 18.87 9.62
CA GLU A 60 -13.15 19.21 10.73
C GLU A 60 -12.46 19.03 12.09
N LEU A 61 -11.72 17.93 12.29
CA LEU A 61 -10.92 17.70 13.49
C LEU A 61 -9.80 18.74 13.64
N SER A 62 -9.15 19.11 12.53
CA SER A 62 -8.16 20.19 12.53
C SER A 62 -8.76 21.53 12.93
N GLN A 63 -9.99 21.84 12.50
CA GLN A 63 -10.70 23.05 12.93
C GLN A 63 -10.99 23.06 14.43
N VAL A 64 -11.43 21.92 14.99
CA VAL A 64 -11.65 21.77 16.44
C VAL A 64 -10.34 21.91 17.21
N ALA A 65 -9.23 21.36 16.70
CA ALA A 65 -7.93 21.41 17.36
C ALA A 65 -7.33 22.83 17.41
N HIS A 66 -7.50 23.63 16.35
CA HIS A 66 -6.89 24.96 16.26
C HIS A 66 -7.74 26.09 16.84
N ASN A 67 -9.06 25.90 16.96
CA ASN A 67 -9.98 26.97 17.36
C ASN A 67 -10.73 26.61 18.65
N PRO A 68 -10.26 27.08 19.82
CA PRO A 68 -10.98 26.88 21.07
C PRO A 68 -12.33 27.62 21.02
N GLY A 69 -13.43 26.88 21.20
CA GLY A 69 -14.79 27.40 21.14
C GLY A 69 -15.57 27.07 19.86
N VAL A 70 -15.04 26.21 18.99
CA VAL A 70 -15.79 25.65 17.87
C VAL A 70 -17.01 24.87 18.37
N GLY A 71 -18.18 25.20 17.83
CA GLY A 71 -19.44 24.54 18.15
C GLY A 71 -19.58 23.15 17.52
N PRO A 72 -20.57 22.35 17.98
CA PRO A 72 -20.81 20.99 17.50
C PRO A 72 -21.19 20.89 16.02
N ASP A 73 -21.64 21.98 15.40
CA ASP A 73 -22.14 21.99 14.02
C ASP A 73 -21.05 21.87 12.95
N VAL A 74 -19.79 22.08 13.32
CA VAL A 74 -18.65 21.80 12.44
C VAL A 74 -18.54 20.30 12.12
N LEU A 75 -19.00 19.44 13.02
CA LEU A 75 -18.91 17.99 12.86
C LEU A 75 -20.12 17.44 12.09
N LEU A 76 -19.91 17.13 10.82
CA LEU A 76 -20.97 16.61 9.94
C LEU A 76 -21.14 15.09 10.05
N PRO A 77 -22.34 14.52 9.89
CA PRO A 77 -22.50 13.07 9.89
C PRO A 77 -21.72 12.41 8.74
N ILE A 78 -21.17 11.23 9.04
CA ILE A 78 -20.51 10.38 8.04
C ILE A 78 -21.58 9.51 7.38
N ARG A 79 -21.50 9.36 6.05
CA ARG A 79 -22.45 8.57 5.26
C ARG A 79 -21.65 7.68 4.31
N SER A 80 -22.17 6.48 4.07
CA SER A 80 -21.50 5.45 3.27
C SER A 80 -22.39 4.82 2.18
N PRO A 81 -23.04 5.62 1.30
CA PRO A 81 -23.99 5.09 0.31
C PRO A 81 -23.37 4.09 -0.68
N GLN A 82 -22.10 4.25 -1.07
CA GLN A 82 -21.42 3.32 -1.98
C GLN A 82 -21.13 1.99 -1.29
N LEU A 83 -20.63 2.04 -0.05
CA LEU A 83 -20.41 0.82 0.74
C LEU A 83 -21.72 0.08 0.98
N ASP A 84 -22.80 0.80 1.31
CA ASP A 84 -24.14 0.22 1.48
C ASP A 84 -24.64 -0.41 0.18
N GLY A 85 -24.38 0.24 -0.96
CA GLY A 85 -24.70 -0.28 -2.28
C GLY A 85 -23.96 -1.59 -2.58
N VAL A 86 -22.65 -1.63 -2.30
CA VAL A 86 -21.83 -2.84 -2.47
C VAL A 86 -22.29 -3.96 -1.54
N ASN A 87 -22.59 -3.66 -0.27
CA ASN A 87 -23.09 -4.63 0.71
C ASN A 87 -24.44 -5.24 0.31
N ARG A 88 -25.33 -4.45 -0.30
CA ARG A 88 -26.63 -4.92 -0.79
C ARG A 88 -26.53 -5.68 -2.11
N SER A 89 -25.48 -5.43 -2.89
CA SER A 89 -25.25 -6.08 -4.17
C SER A 89 -24.61 -7.47 -3.99
N LEU A 90 -24.91 -8.41 -4.89
CA LEU A 90 -24.28 -9.74 -4.92
C LEU A 90 -22.87 -9.71 -5.58
N ILE A 91 -22.11 -8.64 -5.34
CA ILE A 91 -20.76 -8.51 -5.88
C ILE A 91 -19.83 -9.46 -5.12
N ASN A 92 -19.24 -10.44 -5.84
CA ASN A 92 -18.23 -11.31 -5.27
C ASN A 92 -16.90 -10.53 -5.12
N THR A 93 -16.62 -10.12 -3.89
CA THR A 93 -15.43 -9.37 -3.43
C THR A 93 -14.97 -9.94 -2.10
N ASN A 94 -13.74 -9.60 -1.70
CA ASN A 94 -13.23 -9.84 -0.35
C ASN A 94 -14.16 -9.26 0.72
N ARG A 95 -14.99 -10.13 1.32
CA ARG A 95 -15.95 -9.78 2.37
C ARG A 95 -15.28 -9.29 3.65
N ASN A 96 -14.09 -9.80 3.96
CA ASN A 96 -13.34 -9.37 5.13
C ASN A 96 -12.92 -7.91 4.98
N GLY A 97 -12.38 -7.54 3.81
CA GLY A 97 -12.03 -6.15 3.52
C GLY A 97 -13.24 -5.21 3.61
N ILE A 98 -14.38 -5.61 3.04
CA ILE A 98 -15.62 -4.83 3.12
C ILE A 98 -16.12 -4.70 4.58
N ALA A 99 -16.04 -5.77 5.37
CA ALA A 99 -16.41 -5.76 6.77
C ALA A 99 -15.51 -4.81 7.58
N VAL A 100 -14.20 -4.82 7.33
CA VAL A 100 -13.24 -3.88 7.93
C VAL A 100 -13.59 -2.44 7.58
N LEU A 101 -13.93 -2.15 6.32
CA LEU A 101 -14.39 -0.82 5.93
C LEU A 101 -15.69 -0.44 6.66
N GLY A 102 -16.66 -1.36 6.74
CA GLY A 102 -17.89 -1.16 7.51
C GLY A 102 -17.65 -0.82 8.97
N SER A 103 -16.76 -1.55 9.65
CA SER A 103 -16.37 -1.24 11.02
C SER A 103 -15.67 0.11 11.13
N THR A 104 -14.80 0.46 10.18
CA THR A 104 -14.10 1.76 10.21
C THR A 104 -15.07 2.94 10.08
N TYR A 105 -16.10 2.81 9.24
CA TYR A 105 -17.14 3.82 9.13
C TYR A 105 -17.93 4.00 10.43
N GLN A 106 -18.33 2.89 11.05
CA GLN A 106 -19.05 2.91 12.33
C GLN A 106 -18.19 3.51 13.45
N GLU A 107 -16.91 3.16 13.51
CA GLU A 107 -15.97 3.70 14.49
C GLU A 107 -15.79 5.21 14.30
N MET A 108 -15.53 5.66 13.07
CA MET A 108 -15.40 7.08 12.76
C MET A 108 -16.68 7.86 13.11
N GLU A 109 -17.86 7.33 12.79
CA GLU A 109 -19.14 7.96 13.14
C GLU A 109 -19.34 8.02 14.66
N ALA A 110 -19.06 6.92 15.37
CA ALA A 110 -19.19 6.86 16.83
C ALA A 110 -18.26 7.85 17.54
N ARG A 111 -16.98 7.92 17.15
CA ARG A 111 -16.04 8.90 17.73
C ARG A 111 -16.45 10.33 17.43
N LYS A 112 -16.93 10.59 16.22
CA LYS A 112 -17.43 11.91 15.83
C LYS A 112 -18.66 12.33 16.62
N LEU A 113 -19.59 11.41 16.87
CA LEU A 113 -20.76 11.67 17.71
C LEU A 113 -20.36 11.92 19.17
N GLY A 114 -19.38 11.17 19.69
CA GLY A 114 -18.80 11.40 21.03
C GLY A 114 -18.22 12.81 21.15
N LEU A 115 -17.36 13.20 20.21
CA LEU A 115 -16.79 14.54 20.16
C LEU A 115 -17.87 15.63 20.03
N ARG A 116 -18.87 15.42 19.17
CA ARG A 116 -19.99 16.36 18.99
C ARG A 116 -20.78 16.53 20.29
N ALA A 117 -21.00 15.47 21.06
CA ALA A 117 -21.70 15.54 22.34
C ALA A 117 -20.91 16.36 23.39
N VAL A 118 -19.59 16.24 23.42
CA VAL A 118 -18.72 17.01 24.32
C VAL A 118 -18.69 18.49 23.95
N LEU A 119 -18.56 18.79 22.66
CA LEU A 119 -18.64 20.17 22.16
C LEU A 119 -20.00 20.81 22.45
N ALA A 120 -21.10 20.06 22.32
CA ALA A 120 -22.44 20.56 22.67
C ALA A 120 -22.61 20.88 24.16
N GLN A 121 -21.80 20.26 25.03
CA GLN A 121 -21.79 20.51 26.47
C GLN A 121 -20.78 21.60 26.87
N SER A 122 -20.11 22.23 25.90
CA SER A 122 -19.05 23.23 26.13
C SER A 122 -17.92 22.72 27.06
N ARG A 123 -17.66 21.40 27.04
CA ARG A 123 -16.56 20.78 27.78
C ARG A 123 -15.29 20.76 26.93
N THR A 124 -14.13 20.66 27.58
CA THR A 124 -12.83 20.53 26.91
C THR A 124 -12.79 19.22 26.12
N PRO A 125 -12.57 19.26 24.79
CA PRO A 125 -12.72 18.09 23.93
C PRO A 125 -11.43 17.26 23.77
N GLU A 126 -10.40 17.45 24.59
CA GLU A 126 -9.06 16.87 24.37
C GLU A 126 -9.11 15.34 24.16
N THR A 127 -9.71 14.60 25.08
CA THR A 127 -9.79 13.14 25.03
C THR A 127 -10.59 12.62 23.83
N GLU A 128 -11.73 13.22 23.55
CA GLU A 128 -12.61 12.81 22.45
C GLU A 128 -12.07 13.24 21.08
N LEU A 129 -11.27 14.32 21.06
CA LEU A 129 -10.55 14.76 19.87
C LEU A 129 -9.43 13.78 19.54
N ASP A 130 -8.64 13.36 20.53
CA ASP A 130 -7.59 12.35 20.36
C ASP A 130 -8.18 11.02 19.88
N ASP A 131 -9.27 10.55 20.51
CA ASP A 131 -10.01 9.36 20.08
C ASP A 131 -10.51 9.46 18.62
N ALA A 132 -10.98 10.65 18.21
CA ALA A 132 -11.45 10.87 16.85
C ALA A 132 -10.28 10.96 15.85
N MET A 133 -9.15 11.54 16.24
CA MET A 133 -7.92 11.55 15.45
C MET A 133 -7.40 10.12 15.24
N ASP A 134 -7.44 9.29 16.28
CA ASP A 134 -7.07 7.88 16.22
C ASP A 134 -7.98 7.08 15.27
N ALA A 135 -9.29 7.33 15.30
CA ALA A 135 -10.22 6.73 14.34
C ALA A 135 -9.97 7.19 12.90
N ALA A 136 -9.55 8.44 12.68
CA ALA A 136 -9.14 8.91 11.35
C ALA A 136 -7.88 8.18 10.86
N ILE A 137 -6.88 7.96 11.74
CA ILE A 137 -5.67 7.19 11.44
C ILE A 137 -6.02 5.73 11.11
N ASN A 138 -6.93 5.12 11.87
CA ASN A 138 -7.49 3.78 11.58
C ASN A 138 -8.11 3.74 10.18
N GLY A 139 -8.95 4.72 9.86
CA GLY A 139 -9.62 4.82 8.57
C GLY A 139 -8.66 5.00 7.39
N ILE A 140 -7.61 5.83 7.52
CA ILE A 140 -6.56 5.97 6.48
C ILE A 140 -5.82 4.65 6.29
N SER A 141 -5.50 3.96 7.38
CA SER A 141 -4.80 2.66 7.33
C SER A 141 -5.65 1.58 6.65
N ALA A 142 -6.96 1.54 6.94
CA ALA A 142 -7.90 0.65 6.27
C ALA A 142 -8.05 1.00 4.78
N LEU A 143 -8.11 2.29 4.44
CA LEU A 143 -8.15 2.77 3.05
C LEU A 143 -6.88 2.37 2.29
N TYR A 144 -5.70 2.45 2.91
CA TYR A 144 -4.44 2.01 2.31
C TYR A 144 -4.48 0.52 1.95
N ILE A 145 -4.86 -0.33 2.90
CA ILE A 145 -4.99 -1.78 2.71
C ILE A 145 -6.01 -2.08 1.61
N TRP A 146 -7.10 -1.33 1.57
CA TRP A 146 -8.14 -1.49 0.55
C TRP A 146 -7.65 -1.11 -0.85
N GLU A 147 -7.07 0.08 -1.02
CA GLU A 147 -6.64 0.57 -2.34
C GLU A 147 -5.41 -0.18 -2.88
N VAL A 148 -4.41 -0.44 -2.04
CA VAL A 148 -3.12 -1.00 -2.47
C VAL A 148 -3.13 -2.52 -2.44
N HIS A 149 -3.74 -3.11 -1.41
CA HIS A 149 -3.71 -4.55 -1.17
C HIS A 149 -5.08 -5.24 -1.35
N LYS A 150 -6.07 -4.54 -1.94
CA LYS A 150 -7.41 -5.09 -2.27
C LYS A 150 -8.13 -5.68 -1.04
N GLY A 151 -7.87 -5.11 0.14
CA GLY A 151 -8.49 -5.55 1.40
C GLY A 151 -7.90 -6.84 1.97
N ALA A 152 -6.69 -7.25 1.56
CA ALA A 152 -5.99 -8.40 2.12
C ALA A 152 -5.82 -8.29 3.65
N VAL A 153 -5.71 -9.43 4.33
CA VAL A 153 -5.45 -9.45 5.76
C VAL A 153 -4.05 -8.88 6.00
N PRO A 154 -3.85 -7.98 6.98
CA PRO A 154 -2.56 -7.34 7.22
C PRO A 154 -1.36 -8.28 7.35
N THR A 155 -1.55 -9.47 7.90
CA THR A 155 -0.51 -10.51 8.05
C THR A 155 -0.09 -11.13 6.72
N ASP A 156 -0.96 -11.10 5.72
CA ASP A 156 -0.72 -11.66 4.39
C ASP A 156 -0.12 -10.61 3.45
N ILE A 157 -0.19 -9.34 3.85
CA ILE A 157 0.49 -8.24 3.20
C ILE A 157 1.97 -8.40 3.52
N GLY A 158 2.73 -8.96 2.57
CA GLY A 158 4.16 -9.15 2.70
C GLY A 158 4.94 -7.84 2.92
N ARG A 159 6.23 -7.85 2.63
CA ARG A 159 7.09 -6.71 2.97
C ARG A 159 6.75 -5.47 2.15
N VAL A 160 6.37 -4.40 2.84
CA VAL A 160 6.10 -3.09 2.26
C VAL A 160 7.16 -2.10 2.73
N ARG A 161 7.56 -1.15 1.88
CA ARG A 161 8.46 -0.07 2.28
C ARG A 161 7.65 1.09 2.88
N SER A 162 8.06 1.62 4.02
CA SER A 162 7.35 2.71 4.70
C SER A 162 7.26 3.98 3.88
N TRP A 163 8.25 4.28 3.02
CA TRP A 163 8.17 5.40 2.08
C TRP A 163 7.07 5.22 1.03
N SER A 164 6.73 3.99 0.64
CA SER A 164 5.62 3.72 -0.28
C SER A 164 4.28 4.11 0.32
N VAL A 165 4.08 3.84 1.61
CA VAL A 165 2.89 4.31 2.35
C VAL A 165 2.84 5.84 2.37
N ARG A 166 3.96 6.50 2.67
CA ARG A 166 4.04 7.97 2.71
C ARG A 166 3.80 8.61 1.35
N ASP A 167 4.32 8.03 0.29
CA ASP A 167 4.14 8.49 -1.09
C ASP A 167 2.70 8.28 -1.54
N TRP A 168 2.09 7.15 -1.19
CA TRP A 168 0.67 6.94 -1.38
C TRP A 168 -0.16 8.01 -0.66
N MET A 169 0.14 8.30 0.61
CA MET A 169 -0.56 9.35 1.37
C MET A 169 -0.38 10.73 0.71
N LYS A 170 0.82 11.05 0.23
CA LYS A 170 1.11 12.28 -0.51
C LYS A 170 0.30 12.36 -1.81
N ALA A 171 0.25 11.28 -2.58
CA ALA A 171 -0.52 11.19 -3.83
C ALA A 171 -2.04 11.35 -3.58
N LYS A 172 -2.54 10.88 -2.43
CA LYS A 172 -3.95 11.02 -2.01
C LYS A 172 -4.25 12.32 -1.27
N ASN A 173 -3.31 13.26 -1.27
CA ASN A 173 -3.42 14.58 -0.64
C ASN A 173 -3.66 14.57 0.87
N PHE A 174 -3.14 13.54 1.57
CA PHE A 174 -3.08 13.55 3.03
C PHE A 174 -1.84 14.36 3.48
N ARG A 175 -2.15 15.50 4.11
CA ARG A 175 -1.15 16.43 4.64
C ARG A 175 -0.49 15.85 5.89
N ALA A 176 0.82 15.99 6.01
CA ALA A 176 1.57 15.48 7.16
C ALA A 176 1.31 16.31 8.42
N ASP A 177 1.02 17.61 8.24
CA ASP A 177 0.78 18.65 9.23
C ASP A 177 -0.73 18.88 9.49
N ALA A 178 -1.57 17.88 9.23
CA ALA A 178 -3.02 18.05 9.33
C ALA A 178 -3.50 18.27 10.77
N PHE A 179 -2.77 17.73 11.74
CA PHE A 179 -3.03 17.84 13.17
C PHE A 179 -1.87 18.54 13.89
N PRO A 180 -2.14 19.38 14.89
CA PRO A 180 -1.09 20.06 15.64
C PRO A 180 -0.27 19.05 16.46
N GLY A 181 1.06 19.17 16.42
CA GLY A 181 1.97 18.33 17.22
C GLY A 181 2.09 16.87 16.78
N MET A 182 1.46 16.46 15.68
CA MET A 182 1.45 15.07 15.20
C MET A 182 1.84 15.00 13.73
N HIS A 183 2.67 14.00 13.38
CA HIS A 183 3.00 13.69 11.99
C HIS A 183 2.11 12.57 11.47
N LEU A 184 1.00 12.94 10.83
CA LEU A 184 -0.05 12.01 10.39
C LEU A 184 0.50 10.82 9.57
N ARG A 185 1.50 11.08 8.73
CA ARG A 185 2.09 10.03 7.87
C ARG A 185 2.87 8.98 8.65
N ASP A 186 3.49 9.37 9.75
CA ASP A 186 4.25 8.45 10.59
C ASP A 186 3.30 7.64 11.48
N GLU A 187 2.27 8.28 12.04
CA GLU A 187 1.22 7.58 12.80
C GLU A 187 0.50 6.52 11.99
N VAL A 188 0.19 6.78 10.72
CA VAL A 188 -0.40 5.78 9.82
C VAL A 188 0.56 4.61 9.56
N VAL A 189 1.87 4.89 9.42
CA VAL A 189 2.89 3.83 9.27
C VAL A 189 2.96 2.99 10.53
N GLU A 190 2.95 3.59 11.72
CA GLU A 190 2.93 2.83 12.98
C GLU A 190 1.63 2.04 13.15
N ARG A 191 0.48 2.61 12.78
CA ARG A 191 -0.82 1.92 12.83
C ARG A 191 -0.84 0.69 11.91
N LEU A 192 -0.28 0.79 10.70
CA LEU A 192 -0.15 -0.35 9.81
C LEU A 192 0.77 -1.44 10.38
N ARG A 193 1.83 -1.07 11.12
CA ARG A 193 2.65 -2.05 11.84
C ARG A 193 1.88 -2.73 12.96
N LEU A 194 1.08 -1.98 13.72
CA LEU A 194 0.21 -2.54 14.77
C LEU A 194 -0.82 -3.52 14.20
N TYR A 195 -1.31 -3.28 12.98
CA TYR A 195 -2.18 -4.21 12.28
C TYR A 195 -1.47 -5.49 11.82
N GLY A 196 -0.14 -5.51 11.79
CA GLY A 196 0.66 -6.68 11.42
C GLY A 196 1.33 -6.59 10.05
N VAL A 197 1.32 -5.44 9.38
CA VAL A 197 2.00 -5.26 8.09
C VAL A 197 3.52 -5.16 8.30
N GLU A 198 4.29 -5.96 7.57
CA GLU A 198 5.76 -5.93 7.63
C GLU A 198 6.34 -4.69 6.91
N LEU A 199 6.45 -3.57 7.63
CA LEU A 199 6.97 -2.32 7.09
C LEU A 199 8.49 -2.17 7.28
N THR A 200 9.18 -1.82 6.19
CA THR A 200 10.64 -1.60 6.13
C THR A 200 11.00 -0.13 5.86
N PRO A 201 12.03 0.44 6.52
CA PRO A 201 12.80 -0.13 7.61
C PRO A 201 11.93 -0.40 8.84
N ARG A 202 12.30 -1.45 9.60
CA ARG A 202 11.79 -1.64 10.96
C ARG A 202 12.10 -0.37 11.74
N PRO A 203 11.19 0.10 12.61
CA PRO A 203 11.43 1.33 13.34
C PRO A 203 12.80 1.18 14.02
N LEU A 204 13.72 2.07 13.67
CA LEU A 204 14.82 2.36 14.58
C LEU A 204 14.17 2.90 15.86
N THR A 205 14.93 3.04 16.93
CA THR A 205 14.47 3.61 18.22
C THR A 205 13.81 5.00 18.12
N HIS A 206 13.68 5.56 16.92
CA HIS A 206 13.16 6.86 16.55
C HIS A 206 12.11 6.75 15.44
N THR A 207 11.08 7.58 15.50
CA THR A 207 10.15 7.81 14.38
C THR A 207 10.93 8.30 13.15
N ALA A 208 10.43 8.11 11.93
CA ALA A 208 11.20 8.52 10.75
C ALA A 208 11.41 10.03 10.71
N TRP A 209 10.44 10.82 11.18
CA TRP A 209 10.65 12.22 11.42
C TRP A 209 11.81 12.47 12.40
N GLU A 210 11.85 11.84 13.57
CA GLU A 210 12.98 11.96 14.51
C GLU A 210 14.32 11.58 13.86
N TYR A 211 14.33 10.53 13.03
CA TYR A 211 15.55 10.10 12.33
C TYR A 211 16.04 11.14 11.31
N TYR A 212 15.14 11.80 10.60
CA TYR A 212 15.49 12.84 9.60
C TYR A 212 15.58 14.25 10.19
N SER A 213 14.99 14.51 11.35
CA SER A 213 15.03 15.80 12.07
C SER A 213 16.22 15.88 13.03
N MET A 214 16.77 14.73 13.44
CA MET A 214 18.14 14.69 13.94
C MET A 214 19.05 15.22 12.82
N ASN A 215 19.66 16.38 13.05
CA ASN A 215 20.84 16.83 12.29
C ASN A 215 21.98 15.84 12.55
N TYR A 216 21.88 14.68 11.90
CA TYR A 216 22.84 13.60 12.03
C TYR A 216 24.15 14.08 11.43
N ASP A 217 25.08 14.45 12.30
CA ASP A 217 26.43 14.77 11.88
C ASP A 217 27.12 13.47 11.45
N ARG A 218 27.02 13.20 10.14
CA ARG A 218 27.60 12.02 9.47
C ARG A 218 29.13 11.96 9.63
N HIS A 219 29.78 13.06 10.04
CA HIS A 219 31.22 13.13 10.32
C HIS A 219 31.56 12.83 11.78
N ALA A 220 30.62 12.96 12.72
CA ALA A 220 30.81 12.69 14.14
C ALA A 220 30.51 11.22 14.53
N ASP A 221 29.82 10.47 13.67
CA ASP A 221 29.52 9.07 13.93
C ASP A 221 30.76 8.16 13.77
N ALA A 222 31.28 7.70 14.90
CA ALA A 222 32.42 6.78 14.98
C ALA A 222 32.17 5.41 14.30
N ARG A 223 30.90 5.02 14.09
CA ARG A 223 30.53 3.78 13.38
C ARG A 223 30.09 4.04 11.93
N GLY A 224 30.02 5.30 11.52
CA GLY A 224 29.62 5.69 10.19
C GLY A 224 30.67 5.29 9.16
N PRO A 225 30.28 5.10 7.89
CA PRO A 225 31.21 4.70 6.82
C PRO A 225 32.35 5.71 6.62
N LEU A 226 32.18 6.97 7.07
CA LEU A 226 33.16 8.05 7.01
C LEU A 226 33.97 8.23 8.30
N GLY A 227 33.54 7.65 9.43
CA GLY A 227 34.15 7.80 10.76
C GLY A 227 35.35 6.90 11.03
N ARG A 228 35.69 5.99 10.10
CA ARG A 228 36.93 5.19 10.17
C ARG A 228 38.15 6.04 9.82
N ARG A 229 38.46 7.07 10.62
CA ARG A 229 39.83 7.62 10.63
C ARG A 229 40.75 6.48 11.02
N ARG A 230 41.66 6.11 10.10
CA ARG A 230 42.82 5.27 10.43
C ARG A 230 43.48 5.90 11.65
N VAL A 231 43.39 5.23 12.79
CA VAL A 231 44.30 5.51 13.91
C VAL A 231 45.69 5.28 13.34
N GLU A 232 46.48 6.35 13.24
CA GLU A 232 47.90 6.23 12.94
C GLU A 232 48.50 5.34 14.02
N LYS A 233 48.76 4.07 13.68
CA LYS A 233 49.56 3.20 14.52
C LYS A 233 50.93 3.86 14.64
N GLU A 234 51.28 4.29 15.85
CA GLU A 234 52.64 4.67 16.19
C GLU A 234 53.59 3.57 15.71
N LYS A 235 54.49 3.93 14.79
CA LYS A 235 55.54 3.04 14.32
C LYS A 235 56.56 2.88 15.45
N PRO A 236 56.84 1.66 15.94
CA PRO A 236 57.97 1.45 16.83
C PRO A 236 59.27 1.76 16.08
N GLU A 237 60.18 2.41 16.78
CA GLU A 237 61.49 2.82 16.28
C GLU A 237 62.32 1.61 15.80
N GLY A 238 62.96 1.78 14.64
CA GLY A 238 64.20 1.08 14.30
C GLY A 238 64.07 -0.19 13.45
N LYS A 239 64.28 -0.06 12.14
CA LYS A 239 65.48 -0.53 11.41
C LYS A 239 65.28 -0.49 9.89
N GLY A 240 66.25 0.16 9.22
CA GLY A 240 66.84 -0.25 7.94
C GLY A 240 65.92 -0.45 6.75
N GLY A 241 65.90 0.52 5.83
CA GLY A 241 65.12 0.48 4.61
C GLY A 241 65.65 -0.44 3.52
N LEU A 242 64.87 -0.55 2.45
CA LEU A 242 65.33 -0.84 1.09
C LEU A 242 64.20 -0.50 0.09
N PHE A 243 64.50 0.36 -0.88
CA PHE A 243 63.70 0.77 -2.06
C PHE A 243 62.46 1.65 -1.79
N GLY A 244 62.26 2.84 -2.38
CA GLY A 244 63.00 3.58 -3.41
C GLY A 244 62.00 4.30 -4.33
N PHE A 245 62.06 5.65 -4.34
CA PHE A 245 61.51 6.58 -5.35
C PHE A 245 59.97 6.72 -5.46
N GLY A 246 59.36 7.90 -5.48
CA GLY A 246 59.87 9.26 -5.59
C GLY A 246 58.77 10.29 -5.32
N ARG A 247 59.19 11.44 -4.81
CA ARG A 247 58.39 12.61 -4.43
C ARG A 247 58.47 13.65 -5.55
N LYS A 248 57.34 14.17 -6.02
CA LYS A 248 57.12 15.43 -6.76
C LYS A 248 55.60 15.56 -6.98
N LYS A 249 54.92 16.68 -6.87
CA LYS A 249 55.24 18.08 -6.54
C LYS A 249 53.85 18.72 -6.29
N GLU A 250 53.70 19.51 -5.24
CA GLU A 250 52.58 20.45 -5.11
C GLU A 250 52.81 21.60 -6.09
N GLU A 251 51.77 21.98 -6.82
CA GLU A 251 51.65 23.29 -7.47
C GLU A 251 50.18 23.69 -7.35
N GLU A 252 49.94 24.72 -6.54
CA GLU A 252 48.73 25.55 -6.55
C GLU A 252 48.55 26.15 -7.95
N LEU A 253 47.33 26.07 -8.46
CA LEU A 253 46.79 27.01 -9.45
C LEU A 253 45.28 27.05 -9.21
N GLU A 254 44.88 28.07 -8.46
CA GLU A 254 43.54 28.63 -8.55
C GLU A 254 43.39 29.22 -9.95
N GLU A 255 42.44 28.73 -10.74
CA GLU A 255 41.68 29.56 -11.67
C GLU A 255 40.37 28.86 -12.04
N GLU A 256 39.32 29.68 -12.01
CA GLU A 256 37.91 29.37 -12.16
C GLU A 256 37.62 28.67 -13.50
N THR A 257 36.81 27.60 -13.48
CA THR A 257 36.11 27.15 -14.68
C THR A 257 34.65 26.88 -14.35
N GLU A 258 33.81 27.59 -15.10
CA GLU A 258 32.36 27.54 -15.07
C GLU A 258 31.78 26.14 -15.23
N VAL A 259 30.65 25.99 -14.56
CA VAL A 259 29.62 24.97 -14.65
C VAL A 259 29.40 24.44 -16.08
N GLN A 260 29.52 23.13 -16.26
CA GLN A 260 28.73 22.36 -17.25
C GLN A 260 27.87 21.33 -16.52
N LEU A 261 26.71 21.79 -16.04
CA LEU A 261 25.56 20.95 -15.69
C LEU A 261 24.82 20.63 -17.00
N ALA A 262 25.31 19.65 -17.77
CA ALA A 262 24.59 19.12 -18.92
C ALA A 262 25.12 17.74 -19.31
N ASP A 263 25.00 16.75 -18.41
CA ASP A 263 25.02 15.33 -18.86
C ASP A 263 24.48 14.29 -17.84
N ALA A 264 23.90 14.73 -16.72
CA ALA A 264 23.33 13.81 -15.73
C ALA A 264 21.92 13.30 -16.11
N SER A 265 21.22 13.95 -17.04
CA SER A 265 19.87 13.54 -17.47
C SER A 265 19.87 12.52 -18.60
N PHE A 266 20.93 12.44 -19.40
CA PHE A 266 20.99 11.52 -20.55
C PHE A 266 21.38 10.09 -20.14
N ASN A 267 22.21 9.93 -19.09
CA ASN A 267 22.59 8.62 -18.56
C ASN A 267 21.51 7.95 -17.68
N ALA A 268 20.58 8.72 -17.10
CA ALA A 268 19.55 8.16 -16.23
C ALA A 268 18.43 7.41 -17.00
N GLU A 269 18.10 7.86 -18.21
CA GLU A 269 17.07 7.20 -19.05
C GLU A 269 17.59 5.90 -19.70
N HIS A 270 18.89 5.83 -20.01
CA HIS A 270 19.51 4.62 -20.57
C HIS A 270 19.69 3.49 -19.54
N GLU A 271 19.91 3.82 -18.25
CA GLU A 271 19.95 2.83 -17.17
C GLU A 271 18.56 2.27 -16.80
N GLU A 272 17.49 3.03 -17.04
CA GLU A 272 16.12 2.56 -16.82
C GLU A 272 15.68 1.54 -17.89
N GLN A 273 15.91 1.83 -19.18
CA GLN A 273 15.53 0.92 -20.27
C GLN A 273 16.25 -0.45 -20.20
N GLY A 274 17.54 -0.48 -19.87
CA GLY A 274 18.27 -1.73 -19.70
C GLY A 274 17.81 -2.58 -18.51
N ARG A 275 17.14 -1.98 -17.52
CA ARG A 275 16.60 -2.70 -16.34
C ARG A 275 15.25 -3.36 -16.63
N TYR A 276 14.42 -2.78 -17.49
CA TYR A 276 13.14 -3.38 -17.90
C TYR A 276 13.32 -4.54 -18.89
N GLU A 277 14.34 -4.51 -19.76
CA GLU A 277 14.63 -5.63 -20.68
C GLU A 277 15.21 -6.85 -19.94
N ALA A 278 16.09 -6.64 -18.96
CA ALA A 278 16.65 -7.73 -18.15
C ALA A 278 15.63 -8.39 -17.19
N GLU A 279 14.60 -7.66 -16.75
CA GLU A 279 13.51 -8.20 -15.92
C GLU A 279 12.49 -9.01 -16.75
N ALA A 280 12.34 -8.69 -18.05
CA ALA A 280 11.49 -9.45 -18.97
C ALA A 280 12.11 -10.80 -19.38
N GLU A 281 13.42 -10.85 -19.68
CA GLU A 281 14.12 -12.12 -20.02
C GLU A 281 14.17 -13.11 -18.85
N ALA A 282 14.20 -12.62 -17.60
CA ALA A 282 14.18 -13.44 -16.39
C ALA A 282 12.80 -14.12 -16.13
N TYR A 283 11.71 -13.53 -16.63
CA TYR A 283 10.37 -14.13 -16.53
C TYR A 283 10.10 -15.17 -17.62
N GLU A 284 10.71 -15.03 -18.80
CA GLU A 284 10.55 -15.97 -19.91
C GLU A 284 11.34 -17.28 -19.69
N THR A 285 12.50 -17.20 -19.03
CA THR A 285 13.30 -18.39 -18.66
C THR A 285 12.73 -19.19 -17.48
N ALA A 286 11.97 -18.57 -16.58
CA ALA A 286 11.33 -19.26 -15.46
C ALA A 286 10.06 -20.04 -15.86
N ALA A 287 9.51 -19.80 -17.06
CA ALA A 287 8.30 -20.45 -17.54
C ALA A 287 8.56 -21.77 -18.29
N ASP A 288 9.81 -22.05 -18.69
CA ASP A 288 10.18 -23.23 -19.50
C ASP A 288 10.78 -24.38 -18.66
N GLU A 289 11.05 -24.14 -17.36
CA GLU A 289 11.54 -25.17 -16.42
C GLU A 289 10.51 -25.45 -15.31
N GLY A 290 9.38 -26.04 -15.70
CA GLY A 290 8.33 -26.52 -14.79
C GLY A 290 8.01 -27.98 -15.02
N GLY A 291 8.93 -28.87 -14.61
CA GLY A 291 8.76 -30.32 -14.64
C GLY A 291 7.66 -30.84 -13.72
N ASP A 292 7.14 -32.00 -14.13
CA ASP A 292 6.03 -32.80 -13.58
C ASP A 292 5.88 -32.80 -12.05
N PHE A 293 4.65 -32.59 -11.57
CA PHE A 293 4.22 -33.00 -10.23
C PHE A 293 3.16 -34.10 -10.36
N GLU A 294 3.54 -35.31 -9.97
CA GLU A 294 2.69 -36.49 -9.88
C GLU A 294 1.57 -36.31 -8.84
N GLU A 295 0.39 -36.76 -9.25
CA GLU A 295 -0.85 -36.90 -8.50
C GLU A 295 -0.76 -38.11 -7.56
N ALA A 296 -0.89 -37.90 -6.25
CA ALA A 296 -1.10 -38.98 -5.28
C ALA A 296 -2.47 -38.77 -4.60
N ALA A 297 -3.43 -39.57 -5.07
CA ALA A 297 -4.71 -39.78 -4.42
C ALA A 297 -4.52 -40.68 -3.19
N ASP A 298 -5.18 -40.34 -2.08
CA ASP A 298 -5.54 -41.31 -1.04
C ASP A 298 -6.97 -41.00 -0.58
N GLU A 299 -7.85 -41.95 -0.91
CA GLU A 299 -9.22 -42.07 -0.43
C GLU A 299 -9.27 -43.25 0.58
N GLU A 300 -10.22 -43.17 1.50
CA GLU A 300 -10.73 -44.20 2.43
C GLU A 300 -10.31 -44.11 3.92
N GLY A 301 -11.34 -43.98 4.77
CA GLY A 301 -11.27 -44.37 6.18
C GLY A 301 -12.18 -43.65 7.17
N ALA A 302 -13.49 -43.51 6.91
CA ALA A 302 -14.47 -43.29 7.99
C ALA A 302 -14.85 -44.66 8.62
N PRO A 303 -15.16 -44.73 9.93
CA PRO A 303 -16.57 -44.51 10.31
C PRO A 303 -16.82 -43.87 11.70
N GLY A 304 -17.87 -43.03 11.73
CA GLY A 304 -18.96 -43.04 12.71
C GLY A 304 -18.70 -42.90 14.21
N HIS A 305 -19.15 -41.78 14.80
CA HIS A 305 -20.05 -41.87 15.96
C HIS A 305 -20.98 -40.65 16.07
N GLU A 306 -22.28 -40.94 16.04
CA GLU A 306 -23.39 -40.07 16.41
C GLU A 306 -23.25 -39.61 17.88
N THR A 307 -23.59 -38.34 18.17
CA THR A 307 -24.75 -37.94 19.01
C THR A 307 -24.77 -36.42 19.22
N ASP A 308 -25.78 -35.76 18.65
CA ASP A 308 -26.37 -34.52 19.17
C ASP A 308 -27.50 -34.96 20.13
N PRO A 309 -27.60 -34.38 21.34
CA PRO A 309 -28.66 -33.39 21.53
C PRO A 309 -28.27 -32.30 22.54
N GLN A 310 -28.61 -31.03 22.25
CA GLN A 310 -29.61 -30.31 23.06
C GLN A 310 -29.95 -28.92 22.51
N ARG A 311 -31.20 -28.85 22.07
CA ARG A 311 -32.05 -27.67 21.92
C ARG A 311 -32.65 -27.32 23.29
N THR A 312 -32.96 -26.03 23.48
CA THR A 312 -33.77 -25.39 24.56
C THR A 312 -33.02 -24.95 25.84
N ASN A 313 -32.77 -23.64 25.95
CA ASN A 313 -33.62 -22.69 26.68
C ASN A 313 -33.44 -21.29 26.09
#